data_AF-A0A0J6RXV1-F1
#
_entry.id   AF-A0A0J6RXV1-F1
#
_cell.length_a   1.000
_cell.length_b   1.000
_cell.length_c   1.000
_cell.angle_alpha   90.00
_cell.angle_beta   90.00
_cell.angle_gamma   90.00
#
_symmetry.space_group_name_H-M   'P 1'
#
loop_
_entity.id
_entity.type
_entity.pdbx_description
1 polymer ?
#
loop_
_entity_poly.entity_id
_entity_poly.type
_entity_poly.pdbx_seq_one_letter_code
_entity_poly.pdbx_strand_id
1 'polypeptide(L)'
;LAGPLGMSVEEAAEAVIRLGNVHMTGAIRMVSLSRGYDPRDFVLFAFGGAGPLHAVALARELGIPEVLVPARPGLTNALGCLVADLRQDRVRTLNRPLDGLDMADLRAVLEEQAADALAMVAEEQAEIEETTVTYGADMQFRGQTHLIRVALPSPDIDRATLQELFEAAYFRRFQVRLPEIRAVVVNL
;
A
#
# COMPACT_ATOMS: atom_id res chain seq x y z
N LEU A 1 -30.11 -1.53 25.56
CA LEU A 1 -29.67 -2.73 24.83
C LEU A 1 -30.15 -4.02 25.50
N ALA A 2 -29.81 -4.29 26.76
CA ALA A 2 -30.12 -5.55 27.47
C ALA A 2 -31.63 -5.90 27.59
N GLY A 3 -32.45 -4.99 28.12
CA GLY A 3 -33.88 -5.25 28.38
C GLY A 3 -34.69 -5.76 27.18
N PRO A 4 -34.65 -5.10 26.00
CA PRO A 4 -35.33 -5.59 24.80
C PRO A 4 -34.85 -6.96 24.27
N LEU A 5 -33.64 -7.39 24.62
CA LEU A 5 -33.03 -8.65 24.17
C LEU A 5 -33.23 -9.81 25.16
N GLY A 6 -33.83 -9.55 26.33
CA GLY A 6 -33.97 -10.56 27.38
C GLY A 6 -32.63 -11.02 27.97
N MET A 7 -31.60 -10.18 27.88
CA MET A 7 -30.24 -10.47 28.36
C MET A 7 -29.92 -9.69 29.64
N SER A 8 -28.92 -10.13 30.39
CA SER A 8 -28.27 -9.31 31.41
C SER A 8 -27.51 -8.14 30.78
N VAL A 9 -27.12 -7.16 31.60
CA VAL A 9 -26.32 -6.01 31.13
C VAL A 9 -24.95 -6.47 30.64
N GLU A 10 -24.33 -7.42 31.36
CA GLU A 10 -23.03 -8.01 31.04
C GLU A 10 -23.10 -8.81 29.73
N GLU A 11 -24.12 -9.65 29.56
CA GLU A 11 -24.33 -10.43 28.33
C GLU A 11 -24.51 -9.52 27.11
N ALA A 12 -25.29 -8.45 27.25
CA ALA A 12 -25.47 -7.49 26.19
C ALA A 12 -24.17 -6.73 25.86
N ALA A 13 -23.37 -6.39 26.86
CA ALA A 13 -22.07 -5.73 26.67
C ALA A 13 -21.05 -6.66 25.98
N GLU A 14 -20.96 -7.92 26.40
CA GLU A 14 -20.11 -8.93 25.77
C GLU A 14 -20.52 -9.14 24.31
N ALA A 15 -21.83 -9.22 24.03
CA ALA A 15 -22.34 -9.35 22.67
C ALA A 15 -21.93 -8.19 21.77
N VAL A 16 -21.93 -6.95 22.27
CA VAL A 16 -21.45 -5.77 21.54
C VAL A 16 -19.96 -5.87 21.24
N ILE A 17 -19.13 -6.22 22.23
CA ILE A 17 -17.67 -6.38 22.04
C ILE A 17 -17.40 -7.47 21.00
N ARG A 18 -18.09 -8.61 21.11
CA ARG A 18 -17.96 -9.73 20.18
C ARG A 18 -18.32 -9.33 18.75
N LEU A 19 -19.43 -8.61 18.57
CA LEU A 19 -19.83 -8.12 17.24
C LEU A 19 -18.79 -7.14 16.66
N GLY A 20 -18.27 -6.23 17.48
CA GLY A 20 -17.16 -5.35 17.10
C GLY A 20 -15.93 -6.13 16.64
N ASN A 21 -15.54 -7.17 17.38
CA ASN A 21 -14.42 -8.02 17.03
C ASN A 21 -14.65 -8.77 15.71
N VAL A 22 -15.86 -9.25 15.45
CA VAL A 22 -16.22 -9.92 14.18
C VAL A 22 -16.05 -8.96 13.01
N HIS A 23 -16.54 -7.72 13.13
CA HIS A 23 -16.40 -6.72 12.07
C HIS A 23 -14.93 -6.37 11.81
N MET A 24 -14.14 -6.13 12.85
CA MET A 24 -12.71 -5.81 12.72
C MET A 24 -11.91 -6.98 12.13
N THR A 25 -12.18 -8.21 12.56
CA THR A 25 -11.58 -9.42 12.00
C THR A 25 -11.91 -9.56 10.51
N GLY A 26 -13.17 -9.37 10.14
CA GLY A 26 -13.60 -9.41 8.74
C GLY A 26 -12.87 -8.39 7.88
N ALA A 27 -12.69 -7.17 8.38
CA ALA A 27 -11.96 -6.12 7.70
C ALA A 27 -10.48 -6.47 7.51
N ILE A 28 -9.80 -6.95 8.55
CA ILE A 28 -8.39 -7.36 8.46
C ILE A 28 -8.24 -8.51 7.45
N ARG A 29 -9.09 -9.54 7.55
CA ARG A 29 -9.08 -10.67 6.61
C ARG A 29 -9.28 -10.22 5.16
N MET A 30 -10.23 -9.32 4.91
CA MET A 30 -10.50 -8.81 3.57
C MET A 30 -9.28 -8.05 3.00
N VAL A 31 -8.67 -7.17 3.78
CA VAL A 31 -7.49 -6.41 3.34
C VAL A 31 -6.28 -7.33 3.09
N SER A 32 -6.02 -8.29 3.98
CA SER A 32 -4.91 -9.25 3.83
C SER A 32 -5.10 -10.15 2.61
N LEU A 33 -6.26 -10.79 2.47
CA LEU A 33 -6.54 -11.73 1.38
C LEU A 33 -6.64 -11.03 0.03
N SER A 34 -7.19 -9.81 -0.03
CA SER A 34 -7.23 -9.04 -1.28
C SER A 34 -5.84 -8.79 -1.86
N ARG A 35 -4.81 -8.74 -1.01
CA ARG A 35 -3.39 -8.58 -1.38
C ARG A 35 -2.64 -9.91 -1.54
N GLY A 36 -3.30 -11.05 -1.31
CA GLY A 36 -2.70 -12.39 -1.40
C GLY A 36 -1.91 -12.81 -0.16
N TYR A 37 -2.09 -12.15 0.98
CA TYR A 37 -1.38 -12.45 2.21
C TYR A 37 -2.22 -13.31 3.16
N ASP A 38 -1.58 -14.32 3.75
CA ASP A 38 -2.14 -15.09 4.86
C ASP A 38 -1.82 -14.40 6.19
N PRO A 39 -2.81 -13.97 7.00
CA PRO A 39 -2.56 -13.31 8.28
C PRO A 39 -1.67 -14.09 9.24
N ARG A 40 -1.63 -15.42 9.12
CA ARG A 40 -0.84 -16.32 9.99
C ARG A 40 0.67 -16.12 9.85
N ASP A 41 1.12 -15.52 8.74
CA ASP A 41 2.52 -15.25 8.47
C ASP A 41 3.00 -13.90 9.05
N PHE A 42 2.16 -13.21 9.83
CA PHE A 42 2.42 -11.84 10.30
C PHE A 42 2.30 -11.69 11.82
N VAL A 43 2.71 -10.52 12.31
CA VAL A 43 2.48 -10.05 13.68
C VAL A 43 1.40 -8.98 13.66
N LEU A 44 0.43 -9.05 14.58
CA LEU A 44 -0.58 -8.00 14.73
C LEU A 44 0.00 -6.82 15.52
N PHE A 45 0.36 -5.75 14.83
CA PHE A 45 0.77 -4.50 15.47
C PHE A 45 -0.46 -3.68 15.90
N ALA A 46 -0.78 -3.70 17.19
CA ALA A 46 -1.98 -3.07 17.73
C ALA A 46 -1.66 -1.72 18.39
N PHE A 47 -2.03 -0.64 17.71
CA PHE A 47 -1.86 0.73 18.20
C PHE A 47 -3.19 1.51 18.18
N GLY A 48 -3.13 2.80 18.52
CA GLY A 48 -4.29 3.66 18.72
C GLY A 48 -4.85 3.55 20.13
N GLY A 49 -5.87 4.36 20.42
CA GLY A 49 -6.47 4.42 21.77
C GLY A 49 -7.18 3.12 22.19
N ALA A 50 -7.85 2.46 21.25
CA ALA A 50 -8.65 1.25 21.51
C ALA A 50 -8.06 -0.03 20.89
N GLY A 51 -7.06 0.05 20.02
CA GLY A 51 -6.52 -1.12 19.31
C GLY A 51 -6.10 -2.27 20.24
N PRO A 52 -5.29 -2.01 21.29
CA PRO A 52 -4.87 -3.05 22.22
C PRO A 52 -6.02 -3.74 22.97
N LEU A 53 -7.17 -3.09 23.14
CA LEU A 53 -8.33 -3.68 23.84
C LEU A 53 -8.90 -4.89 23.10
N HIS A 54 -8.79 -4.91 21.77
CA HIS A 54 -9.34 -5.96 20.91
C HIS A 54 -8.27 -6.91 20.37
N ALA A 55 -6.99 -6.51 20.44
CA ALA A 55 -5.90 -7.13 19.70
C ALA A 55 -5.78 -8.65 19.89
N VAL A 56 -5.81 -9.14 21.12
CA VAL A 56 -5.67 -10.58 21.40
C VAL A 56 -6.85 -11.39 20.85
N ALA A 57 -8.06 -10.85 20.91
CA ALA A 57 -9.25 -11.50 20.37
C ALA A 57 -9.20 -11.55 18.84
N LEU A 58 -8.79 -10.45 18.20
CA LEU A 58 -8.62 -10.38 16.75
C LEU A 58 -7.53 -11.33 16.26
N ALA A 59 -6.37 -11.34 16.93
CA ALA A 59 -5.26 -12.22 16.59
C ALA A 59 -5.66 -13.70 16.68
N ARG A 60 -6.37 -14.08 17.74
CA ARG A 60 -6.88 -15.44 17.92
C ARG A 60 -7.83 -15.85 16.80
N GLU A 61 -8.79 -14.99 16.44
CA GLU A 61 -9.77 -15.26 15.37
C GLU A 61 -9.12 -15.37 13.98
N LEU A 62 -8.03 -14.63 13.76
CA LEU A 62 -7.27 -14.63 12.51
C LEU A 62 -6.16 -15.70 12.46
N GLY A 63 -5.85 -16.35 13.58
CA GLY A 63 -4.73 -17.29 13.70
C GLY A 63 -3.36 -16.61 13.69
N ILE A 64 -3.29 -15.31 14.00
CA ILE A 64 -2.03 -14.56 14.06
C ILE A 64 -1.27 -15.00 15.32
N PRO A 65 0.00 -15.44 15.19
CA PRO A 65 0.75 -16.04 16.30
C PRO A 65 1.17 -15.03 17.36
N GLU A 66 1.36 -13.76 16.99
CA GLU A 66 1.94 -12.75 17.87
C GLU A 66 1.20 -11.41 17.76
N VAL A 67 1.10 -10.72 18.89
CA VAL A 67 0.56 -9.36 19.00
C VAL A 67 1.66 -8.45 19.55
N LEU A 68 2.00 -7.40 18.81
CA LEU A 68 2.93 -6.38 19.25
C LEU A 68 2.17 -5.11 19.63
N VAL A 69 2.22 -4.74 20.92
CA VAL A 69 1.64 -3.51 21.44
C VAL A 69 2.79 -2.56 21.78
N PRO A 70 2.92 -1.40 21.13
CA PRO A 70 3.95 -0.43 21.47
C PRO A 70 3.67 0.17 22.85
N ALA A 71 4.71 0.64 23.55
CA ALA A 71 4.58 1.15 24.92
C ALA A 71 3.58 2.31 25.06
N ARG A 72 3.38 3.10 24.01
CA ARG A 72 2.43 4.22 23.96
C ARG A 72 1.52 4.09 22.72
N PRO A 73 0.57 3.15 22.72
CA PRO A 73 -0.21 2.83 21.53
C PRO A 73 -1.08 4.01 21.07
N GLY A 74 -1.59 4.82 22.01
CA GLY A 74 -2.36 6.02 21.67
C GLY A 74 -1.57 7.13 20.96
N LEU A 75 -0.22 7.09 20.97
CA LEU A 75 0.63 8.12 20.36
C LEU A 75 1.31 7.68 19.07
N THR A 76 1.14 6.42 18.65
CA THR A 76 1.87 5.85 17.51
C THR A 76 1.66 6.62 16.21
N ASN A 77 0.47 7.19 15.97
CA ASN A 77 0.23 8.02 14.79
C ASN A 77 1.05 9.33 14.81
N ALA A 78 1.07 10.01 15.95
CA ALA A 78 1.85 11.24 16.11
C ALA A 78 3.36 10.96 16.00
N LEU A 79 3.81 9.82 16.55
CA LEU A 79 5.20 9.39 16.38
C LEU A 79 5.54 9.19 14.89
N GLY A 80 4.65 8.58 14.11
CA GLY A 80 4.83 8.42 12.66
C GLY A 80 5.06 9.75 11.95
N CYS A 81 4.32 10.80 12.31
CA CYS A 81 4.52 12.14 11.75
C CYS A 81 5.87 12.77 12.13
N LEU A 82 6.42 12.42 13.30
CA LEU A 82 7.70 12.97 13.77
C LEU A 82 8.91 12.28 13.14
N VAL A 83 8.77 11.00 12.76
CA VAL A 83 9.87 10.18 12.22
C VAL A 83 9.75 9.94 10.71
N ALA A 84 8.71 10.49 10.07
CA ALA A 84 8.53 10.35 8.63
C ALA A 84 9.56 11.21 7.89
N ASP A 85 10.16 10.62 6.86
CA ASP A 85 11.04 11.35 5.96
C ASP A 85 10.26 12.42 5.18
N LEU A 86 10.93 13.51 4.84
CA LEU A 86 10.42 14.46 3.87
C LEU A 86 10.33 13.77 2.50
N ARG A 87 9.11 13.64 1.98
CA ARG A 87 8.83 12.97 0.72
C ARG A 87 8.02 13.86 -0.21
N GLN A 88 8.48 13.98 -1.45
CA GLN A 88 7.76 14.62 -2.55
C GLN A 88 7.41 13.59 -3.61
N ASP A 89 6.11 13.38 -3.84
CA ASP A 89 5.62 12.53 -4.92
C ASP A 89 5.20 13.40 -6.12
N ARG A 90 5.59 12.97 -7.32
CA ARG A 90 5.17 13.57 -8.60
C ARG A 90 4.58 12.46 -9.46
N VAL A 91 3.42 12.76 -10.04
CA VAL A 91 2.68 11.81 -10.88
C VAL A 91 2.18 12.53 -12.12
N ARG A 92 2.39 11.94 -13.31
CA ARG A 92 1.87 12.43 -14.58
C ARG A 92 1.16 11.32 -15.32
N THR A 93 -0.11 11.55 -15.68
CA THR A 93 -0.87 10.63 -16.52
C THR A 93 -0.44 10.74 -17.99
N LEU A 94 -0.07 9.61 -18.58
CA LEU A 94 0.23 9.47 -20.01
C LEU A 94 -0.87 8.70 -20.76
N ASN A 95 -1.34 7.59 -20.18
CA ASN A 95 -2.28 6.66 -20.80
C ASN A 95 -1.95 6.30 -22.26
N ARG A 96 -0.74 5.75 -22.48
CA ARG A 96 -0.24 5.39 -23.82
C ARG A 96 0.16 3.91 -23.88
N PRO A 97 -0.15 3.21 -24.99
CA PRO A 97 0.37 1.86 -25.22
C PRO A 97 1.89 1.80 -25.17
N LEU A 98 2.44 0.82 -24.48
CA LEU A 98 3.89 0.67 -24.35
C LEU A 98 4.56 0.34 -25.69
N ASP A 99 3.88 -0.26 -26.65
CA ASP A 99 4.45 -0.54 -27.98
C ASP A 99 4.66 0.73 -28.82
N GLY A 100 3.80 1.75 -28.64
CA GLY A 100 3.86 3.03 -29.36
C GLY A 100 4.47 4.19 -28.57
N LEU A 101 4.90 3.97 -27.32
CA LEU A 101 5.42 5.04 -26.47
C LEU A 101 6.83 5.46 -26.90
N ASP A 102 7.09 6.76 -27.04
CA ASP A 102 8.47 7.23 -27.20
C ASP A 102 9.20 7.14 -25.84
N MET A 103 10.27 6.36 -25.78
CA MET A 103 11.04 6.17 -24.55
C MET A 103 11.83 7.43 -24.18
N ALA A 104 12.17 8.28 -25.16
CA ALA A 104 12.79 9.57 -24.88
C ALA A 104 11.82 10.54 -24.18
N ASP A 105 10.54 10.54 -24.58
CA ASP A 105 9.49 11.31 -23.89
C ASP A 105 9.30 10.79 -22.47
N LEU A 106 9.17 9.46 -22.27
CA LEU A 106 9.06 8.85 -20.93
C LEU A 106 10.22 9.27 -20.02
N ARG A 107 11.45 9.17 -20.53
CA ARG A 107 12.66 9.58 -19.77
C ARG A 107 12.60 11.06 -19.41
N ALA A 108 12.26 11.93 -20.38
CA ALA A 108 12.15 13.37 -20.15
C ALA A 108 11.11 13.69 -19.05
N VAL A 109 9.96 13.00 -19.03
CA VAL A 109 8.96 13.16 -17.97
C VAL A 109 9.54 12.83 -16.59
N LEU A 110 10.22 11.68 -16.48
CA LEU A 110 10.78 11.24 -15.20
C LEU A 110 11.91 12.16 -14.72
N GLU A 111 12.75 12.66 -15.63
CA GLU A 111 13.82 13.61 -15.33
C GLU A 111 13.25 14.97 -14.90
N GLU A 112 12.23 15.48 -15.59
CA GLU A 112 11.51 16.72 -15.23
C GLU A 112 10.88 16.61 -13.83
N GLN A 113 10.14 15.54 -13.56
CA GLN A 113 9.52 15.30 -12.26
C GLN A 113 10.55 15.20 -11.12
N ALA A 114 11.68 14.54 -11.38
CA ALA A 114 12.76 14.42 -10.41
C ALA A 114 13.40 15.79 -10.12
N ALA A 115 13.70 16.57 -11.16
CA ALA A 115 14.26 17.91 -11.01
C ALA A 115 13.33 18.84 -10.21
N ASP A 116 12.03 18.83 -10.52
CA ASP A 116 11.02 19.62 -9.82
C ASP A 116 10.87 19.22 -8.35
N ALA A 117 10.89 17.92 -8.06
CA ALA A 117 10.81 17.41 -6.69
C ALA A 117 12.07 17.79 -5.89
N LEU A 118 13.26 17.67 -6.48
CA LEU A 118 14.52 18.03 -5.86
C LEU A 118 14.64 19.53 -5.60
N ALA A 119 14.16 20.37 -6.52
CA ALA A 119 14.13 21.82 -6.34
C ALA A 119 13.25 22.20 -5.13
N MET A 120 12.07 21.60 -4.99
CA MET A 120 11.19 21.83 -3.85
C MET A 120 11.82 21.35 -2.53
N VAL A 121 12.47 20.18 -2.54
CA VAL A 121 13.19 19.67 -1.36
C VAL A 121 14.36 20.58 -0.98
N ALA A 122 15.05 21.18 -1.94
CA ALA A 122 16.15 22.12 -1.68
C ALA A 122 15.70 23.48 -1.14
N GLU A 123 14.45 23.89 -1.39
CA GLU A 123 13.86 25.11 -0.81
C GLU A 123 13.47 24.92 0.66
N GLU A 124 13.19 23.69 1.08
CA GLU A 124 12.87 23.36 2.46
C GLU A 124 14.14 23.53 3.32
N GLN A 125 14.06 24.36 4.37
CA GLN A 125 15.16 24.62 5.30
C GLN A 125 15.37 23.46 6.31
N ALA A 126 15.07 22.24 5.90
CA ALA A 126 15.25 21.04 6.71
C ALA A 126 16.71 20.57 6.68
N GLU A 127 17.19 20.02 7.79
CA GLU A 127 18.48 19.32 7.84
C GLU A 127 18.35 17.98 7.10
N ILE A 128 18.53 18.01 5.78
CA ILE A 128 18.47 16.82 4.93
C ILE A 128 19.84 16.15 4.93
N GLU A 129 19.93 14.95 5.52
CA GLU A 129 21.17 14.15 5.55
C GLU A 129 21.41 13.41 4.24
N GLU A 130 20.35 12.86 3.63
CA GLU A 130 20.41 12.08 2.40
C GLU A 130 19.17 12.36 1.53
N THR A 131 19.34 12.36 0.21
CA THR A 131 18.22 12.46 -0.75
C THR A 131 18.30 11.31 -1.74
N THR A 132 17.21 10.56 -1.87
CA THR A 132 17.07 9.47 -2.85
C THR A 132 15.90 9.75 -3.78
N VAL A 133 16.12 9.55 -5.08
CA VAL A 133 15.05 9.59 -6.09
C VAL A 133 14.66 8.18 -6.47
N THR A 134 13.35 7.88 -6.44
CA THR A 134 12.82 6.58 -6.87
C THR A 134 11.84 6.80 -8.02
N TYR A 135 11.91 5.91 -9.02
CA TYR A 135 11.09 5.99 -10.21
C TYR A 135 10.10 4.84 -10.24
N GLY A 136 8.94 5.08 -10.85
CA GLY A 136 7.93 4.05 -11.03
C GLY A 136 6.97 4.39 -12.17
N ALA A 137 6.27 3.38 -12.66
CA ALA A 137 5.20 3.54 -13.63
C ALA A 137 3.96 2.75 -13.18
N ASP A 138 2.78 3.35 -13.28
CA ASP A 138 1.52 2.60 -13.17
C ASP A 138 1.15 2.07 -14.54
N MET A 139 1.01 0.75 -14.63
CA MET A 139 0.80 0.06 -15.89
C MET A 139 -0.37 -0.90 -15.81
N GLN A 140 -0.99 -1.17 -16.95
CA GLN A 140 -2.04 -2.19 -17.09
C GLN A 140 -1.96 -2.86 -18.45
N PHE A 141 -2.58 -4.03 -18.58
CA PHE A 141 -2.85 -4.60 -19.90
C PHE A 141 -4.00 -3.86 -20.58
N ARG A 142 -3.90 -3.67 -21.89
CA ARG A 142 -4.96 -3.03 -22.70
C ARG A 142 -6.29 -3.75 -22.49
N GLY A 143 -7.35 -2.98 -22.21
CA GLY A 143 -8.69 -3.50 -21.95
C GLY A 143 -8.95 -3.96 -20.51
N GLN A 144 -7.94 -3.91 -19.63
CA GLN A 144 -8.12 -4.10 -18.19
C GLN A 144 -8.16 -2.75 -17.46
N THR A 145 -8.66 -2.77 -16.23
CA THR A 145 -8.72 -1.60 -15.32
C THR A 145 -7.82 -1.76 -14.09
N HIS A 146 -7.06 -2.86 -14.01
CA HIS A 146 -6.17 -3.13 -12.88
C HIS A 146 -4.80 -2.50 -13.13
N LEU A 147 -4.50 -1.45 -12.39
CA LEU A 147 -3.19 -0.80 -12.39
C LEU A 147 -2.20 -1.55 -11.49
N ILE A 148 -0.97 -1.68 -11.96
CA ILE A 148 0.16 -2.22 -11.21
C ILE A 148 1.28 -1.18 -11.22
N ARG A 149 1.74 -0.78 -10.04
CA ARG A 149 2.95 0.02 -9.89
C ARG A 149 4.16 -0.85 -10.17
N VAL A 150 4.95 -0.46 -11.15
CA VAL A 150 6.21 -1.08 -11.55
C VAL A 150 7.34 -0.16 -11.10
N ALA A 151 8.22 -0.66 -10.22
CA ALA A 151 9.42 0.08 -9.82
C ALA A 151 10.40 0.12 -10.99
N LEU A 152 10.96 1.29 -11.27
CA LEU A 152 11.95 1.48 -12.33
C LEU A 152 13.34 1.68 -11.70
N PRO A 153 14.38 1.01 -12.19
CA PRO A 153 15.74 1.14 -11.67
C PRO A 153 16.38 2.49 -12.02
N SER A 154 15.95 3.13 -13.11
CA SER A 154 16.45 4.41 -13.60
C SER A 154 15.40 5.07 -14.50
N PRO A 155 15.53 6.37 -14.84
CA PRO A 155 14.70 7.00 -15.86
C PRO A 155 15.09 6.58 -17.28
N ASP A 156 16.31 6.06 -17.46
CA ASP A 156 16.83 5.54 -18.73
C ASP A 156 16.59 4.03 -18.81
N ILE A 157 15.33 3.66 -19.02
CA ILE A 157 14.90 2.26 -19.18
C ILE A 157 14.44 2.01 -20.61
N ASP A 158 14.85 0.89 -21.19
CA ASP A 158 14.35 0.49 -22.51
C ASP A 158 12.95 -0.15 -22.43
N ARG A 159 12.29 -0.20 -23.59
CA ARG A 159 10.93 -0.71 -23.71
C ARG A 159 10.81 -2.18 -23.28
N ALA A 160 11.79 -3.00 -23.62
CA ALA A 160 11.76 -4.44 -23.35
C ALA A 160 11.84 -4.72 -21.85
N THR A 161 12.78 -4.07 -21.18
CA THR A 161 12.97 -4.13 -19.73
C THR A 161 11.71 -3.65 -18.99
N LEU A 162 11.10 -2.55 -19.43
CA LEU A 162 9.86 -2.06 -18.84
C LEU A 162 8.70 -3.06 -18.99
N GLN A 163 8.58 -3.69 -20.16
CA GLN A 163 7.59 -4.75 -20.40
C GLN A 163 7.84 -5.95 -19.48
N GLU A 164 9.08 -6.42 -19.36
CA GLU A 164 9.45 -7.55 -18.50
C GLU A 164 9.18 -7.26 -17.02
N LEU A 165 9.53 -6.07 -16.53
CA LEU A 165 9.25 -5.64 -15.15
C LEU A 165 7.74 -5.61 -14.87
N PHE A 166 6.95 -5.12 -15.82
CA PHE A 166 5.48 -5.14 -15.71
C PHE A 166 4.93 -6.56 -15.68
N GLU A 167 5.34 -7.43 -16.61
CA GLU A 167 4.88 -8.81 -16.65
C GLU A 167 5.27 -9.59 -15.39
N ALA A 168 6.47 -9.36 -14.86
CA ALA A 168 6.90 -9.96 -13.60
C ALA A 168 6.05 -9.46 -12.43
N ALA A 169 5.74 -8.15 -12.37
CA ALA A 169 4.87 -7.59 -11.34
C ALA A 169 3.43 -8.12 -11.44
N TYR A 170 2.91 -8.23 -12.67
CA TYR A 170 1.59 -8.81 -12.96
C TYR A 170 1.52 -10.27 -12.55
N PHE A 171 2.52 -11.07 -12.93
CA PHE A 171 2.57 -12.49 -12.57
C PHE A 171 2.67 -12.67 -11.06
N ARG A 172 3.49 -11.89 -10.34
CA ARG A 172 3.53 -11.95 -8.87
C ARG A 172 2.15 -11.71 -8.25
N ARG A 173 1.40 -10.75 -8.80
CA ARG A 173 0.09 -10.33 -8.25
C ARG A 173 -1.06 -11.28 -8.59
N PHE A 174 -1.10 -11.79 -9.81
CA PHE A 174 -2.26 -12.50 -10.37
C PHE A 174 -1.96 -13.96 -10.74
N GLN A 175 -0.69 -14.38 -10.76
CA GLN A 175 -0.23 -15.72 -11.16
C GLN A 175 -0.67 -16.12 -12.58
N VAL A 176 -0.88 -15.13 -13.46
CA VAL A 176 -1.29 -15.30 -14.87
C VAL A 176 -0.30 -14.61 -15.79
N ARG A 177 -0.02 -15.23 -16.94
CA ARG A 177 0.77 -14.64 -18.04
C ARG A 177 -0.15 -14.32 -19.20
N LEU A 178 0.02 -13.14 -19.80
CA LEU A 178 -0.81 -12.64 -20.90
C LEU A 178 0.08 -12.19 -22.07
N PRO A 179 0.79 -13.12 -22.74
CA PRO A 179 1.84 -12.78 -23.71
C PRO A 179 1.33 -12.05 -24.96
N GLU A 180 0.03 -12.16 -25.25
CA GLU A 180 -0.60 -11.56 -26.43
C GLU A 180 -1.13 -10.15 -26.17
N ILE A 181 -1.33 -9.77 -24.90
CA ILE A 181 -1.94 -8.48 -24.55
C ILE A 181 -0.85 -7.43 -24.36
N ARG A 182 -1.03 -6.26 -24.97
CA ARG A 182 -0.06 -5.16 -24.87
C ARG A 182 -0.23 -4.38 -23.57
N ALA A 183 0.90 -4.00 -22.97
CA ALA A 183 0.92 -3.11 -21.81
C ALA A 183 0.58 -1.66 -22.20
N VAL A 184 0.04 -0.91 -21.25
CA VAL A 184 -0.27 0.51 -21.33
C VAL A 184 0.39 1.17 -20.13
N VAL A 185 1.20 2.21 -20.37
CA VAL A 185 1.71 3.09 -19.32
C VAL A 185 0.64 4.14 -19.04
N VAL A 186 0.08 4.09 -17.83
CA VAL A 186 -1.02 4.96 -17.42
C VAL A 186 -0.50 6.19 -16.71
N ASN A 187 0.34 6.00 -15.69
CA ASN A 187 1.00 7.09 -14.97
C ASN A 187 2.51 6.83 -14.86
N LEU A 188 3.27 7.91 -14.79
CA LEU A 188 4.66 7.94 -14.31
C LEU A 188 4.67 8.61 -12.93
#